data_AF-A0A7T5JDV0-F1
#
_entry.id   AF-A0A7T5JDV0-F1
#
_cell.length_a   1.000
_cell.length_b   1.000
_cell.length_c   1.000
_cell.angle_alpha   90.00
_cell.angle_beta   90.00
_cell.angle_gamma   90.00
#
_symmetry.space_group_name_H-M   'P 1'
#
loop_
_entity.id
_entity.type
_entity.pdbx_description
1 polymer ?
#
loop_
_entity_poly.entity_id
_entity_poly.type
_entity_poly.pdbx_seq_one_letter_code
_entity_poly.pdbx_strand_id
1 'polypeptide(L)'
;MNITAINLQTEDKFDLPTSGDGNWMDWLATQGYLIHDRISLGYIALELYCCEGSGIYALYHPSLQGLRTACLFFNIPTEDAAQDLIDLAQQMVVIVESLDLDGAGQVSWIA
;
A
#
# COMPACT_ATOMS: atom_id res chain seq x y z
N MET A 1 -8.45 -11.25 9.29
CA MET A 1 -7.61 -10.91 8.12
C MET A 1 -6.41 -10.15 8.65
N ASN A 2 -5.22 -10.38 8.12
CA ASN A 2 -4.00 -9.72 8.58
C ASN A 2 -3.47 -8.81 7.47
N ILE A 3 -2.74 -7.78 7.86
CA ILE A 3 -1.96 -6.93 6.99
C ILE A 3 -0.50 -7.30 7.16
N THR A 4 0.19 -7.54 6.05
CA THR A 4 1.63 -7.78 6.10
C THR A 4 2.34 -6.43 6.17
N ALA A 5 2.96 -6.15 7.31
CA ALA A 5 3.83 -5.00 7.50
C ALA A 5 5.26 -5.33 7.05
N ILE A 6 5.86 -4.45 6.25
CA ILE A 6 7.18 -4.62 5.64
C ILE A 6 8.03 -3.39 5.96
N ASN A 7 9.15 -3.61 6.64
CA ASN A 7 10.15 -2.58 6.92
C ASN A 7 11.04 -2.40 5.68
N LEU A 8 11.01 -1.24 5.02
CA LEU A 8 11.85 -1.03 3.84
C LEU A 8 13.33 -0.78 4.13
N GLN A 9 13.70 -0.50 5.39
CA GLN A 9 15.10 -0.32 5.76
C GLN A 9 15.79 -1.65 6.08
N THR A 10 15.08 -2.58 6.72
CA THR A 10 15.64 -3.87 7.18
C THR A 10 15.13 -5.07 6.40
N GLU A 11 14.12 -4.89 5.54
CA GLU A 11 13.41 -5.94 4.82
C GLU A 11 12.66 -6.94 5.72
N ASP A 12 12.53 -6.63 7.01
CA ASP A 12 11.74 -7.42 7.95
C ASP A 12 10.26 -7.36 7.61
N LYS A 13 9.57 -8.49 7.82
CA LYS A 13 8.13 -8.60 7.62
C LYS A 13 7.45 -9.30 8.78
N PHE A 14 6.27 -8.80 9.16
CA PHE A 14 5.40 -9.39 10.17
C PHE A 14 3.94 -9.07 9.87
N ASP A 15 3.03 -9.79 10.51
CA ASP A 15 1.60 -9.60 10.31
C ASP A 15 1.01 -8.74 11.44
N LEU A 16 0.20 -7.75 11.04
CA LEU A 16 -0.62 -6.92 11.92
C LEU A 16 -2.09 -7.29 11.77
N PRO A 17 -2.88 -7.30 12.87
CA PRO A 17 -4.30 -7.53 12.77
C PRO A 17 -5.01 -6.37 12.05
N THR A 18 -6.05 -6.69 11.29
CA THR A 18 -6.90 -5.69 10.62
C THR A 18 -7.88 -5.01 11.57
N SER A 19 -8.21 -5.65 12.69
CA SER A 19 -9.19 -5.16 13.67
C SER A 19 -8.89 -5.69 15.07
N GLY A 20 -9.48 -5.05 16.07
CA GLY A 20 -9.21 -5.33 17.48
C GLY A 20 -8.01 -4.55 18.01
N ASP A 21 -7.64 -4.84 19.25
CA ASP A 21 -6.52 -4.19 19.92
C ASP A 21 -5.20 -4.50 19.21
N GLY A 22 -4.40 -3.46 18.98
CA GLY A 22 -3.11 -3.60 18.28
C GLY A 22 -3.26 -3.79 16.77
N ASN A 23 -4.39 -3.36 16.20
CA ASN A 23 -4.53 -3.30 14.74
C ASN A 23 -3.48 -2.38 14.12
N TRP A 24 -3.30 -2.52 12.80
CA TRP A 24 -2.29 -1.77 12.07
C TRP A 24 -2.38 -0.24 12.20
N MET A 25 -3.58 0.33 12.35
CA MET A 25 -3.76 1.77 12.54
C MET A 25 -3.28 2.19 13.93
N ASP A 26 -3.68 1.43 14.96
CA ASP A 26 -3.23 1.66 16.33
C ASP A 26 -1.71 1.48 16.43
N TRP A 27 -1.16 0.48 15.75
CA TRP A 27 0.27 0.25 15.67
C TRP A 27 1.00 1.46 15.06
N LEU A 28 0.54 1.97 13.89
CA LEU A 28 1.09 3.18 13.28
C LEU A 28 1.04 4.38 14.25
N ALA A 29 -0.09 4.58 14.92
CA ALA A 29 -0.25 5.65 15.90
C ALA A 29 0.74 5.50 17.07
N THR A 30 0.97 4.28 17.57
CA THR A 30 1.97 4.02 18.64
C THR A 30 3.40 4.30 18.20
N GLN A 31 3.69 4.16 16.91
CA GLN A 31 4.99 4.48 16.31
C GLN A 31 5.11 5.97 15.94
N GLY A 32 4.06 6.78 16.16
CA GLY A 32 4.06 8.21 15.88
C GLY A 32 3.79 8.57 14.42
N TYR A 33 3.26 7.64 13.63
CA TYR A 33 2.78 7.93 12.28
C TYR A 33 1.38 8.54 12.34
N LEU A 34 1.21 9.65 11.62
CA LEU A 34 -0.08 10.29 11.40
C LEU A 34 -0.43 10.24 9.93
N ILE A 35 -1.72 10.25 9.61
CA ILE A 35 -2.15 10.27 8.22
C ILE A 35 -1.69 11.58 7.57
N HIS A 36 -0.96 11.44 6.47
CA HIS A 36 -0.40 12.54 5.70
C HIS A 36 -1.25 12.79 4.44
N ASP A 37 -1.57 11.73 3.69
CA ASP A 37 -2.39 11.84 2.49
C ASP A 37 -3.22 10.57 2.23
N ARG A 38 -4.26 10.71 1.40
CA ARG A 38 -5.13 9.62 0.94
C ARG A 38 -5.29 9.69 -0.58
N ILE A 39 -4.71 8.72 -1.27
CA ILE A 39 -4.76 8.65 -2.72
C ILE A 39 -5.82 7.64 -3.15
N SER A 40 -6.85 8.11 -3.85
CA SER A 40 -7.91 7.26 -4.38
C SER A 40 -7.53 6.68 -5.74
N LEU A 41 -7.46 5.35 -5.85
CA LEU A 41 -7.18 4.59 -7.07
C LEU A 41 -8.39 3.76 -7.47
N GLY A 42 -9.37 4.41 -8.09
CA GLY A 42 -10.63 3.76 -8.48
C GLY A 42 -11.39 3.22 -7.27
N TYR A 43 -11.39 1.90 -7.11
CA TYR A 43 -12.09 1.18 -6.02
C TYR A 43 -11.23 0.91 -4.78
N ILE A 44 -9.94 1.29 -4.79
CA ILE A 44 -9.07 1.22 -3.62
C ILE A 44 -8.61 2.61 -3.18
N ALA A 45 -8.26 2.77 -1.91
CA ALA A 45 -7.61 3.96 -1.39
C ALA A 45 -6.26 3.58 -0.77
N LEU A 46 -5.19 4.23 -1.24
CA LEU A 46 -3.89 4.20 -0.57
C LEU A 46 -3.90 5.25 0.53
N GLU A 47 -3.24 4.93 1.63
CA GLU A 47 -3.06 5.87 2.73
C GLU A 47 -1.58 6.05 3.00
N LEU A 48 -1.12 7.29 2.87
CA LEU A 48 0.23 7.71 3.19
C LEU A 48 0.23 8.29 4.59
N TYR A 49 1.19 7.85 5.39
CA TYR A 49 1.41 8.29 6.76
C TYR A 49 2.80 8.90 6.87
N CYS A 50 2.94 9.89 7.74
CA CYS A 50 4.20 10.56 8.03
C CYS A 50 4.42 10.65 9.54
N CYS A 51 5.66 10.43 9.94
CA CYS A 51 6.12 10.70 11.29
C CYS A 51 6.70 12.13 11.32
N GLU A 52 5.92 13.11 11.78
CA GLU A 52 6.26 14.55 11.70
C GLU A 52 7.59 14.92 12.38
N GLY A 53 8.06 14.11 13.33
CA GLY A 53 9.34 14.31 14.02
C GLY A 53 10.56 13.75 13.31
N SER A 54 10.40 12.86 12.32
CA SER A 54 11.51 12.14 11.68
C SER A 54 11.54 12.25 10.15
N GLY A 55 10.46 12.70 9.52
CA GLY A 55 10.35 12.76 8.06
C GLY A 55 10.30 11.37 7.40
N ILE A 56 9.97 10.36 8.18
CA ILE A 56 9.82 8.97 7.74
C ILE A 56 8.35 8.71 7.41
N TYR A 57 8.11 7.97 6.32
CA TYR A 57 6.79 7.69 5.80
C TYR A 57 6.40 6.21 5.95
N ALA A 58 5.10 5.94 5.91
CA ALA A 58 4.53 4.62 5.77
C ALA A 58 3.36 4.64 4.77
N LEU A 59 3.23 3.59 3.97
CA LEU A 59 2.23 3.47 2.92
C LEU A 59 1.39 2.22 3.14
N TYR A 60 0.10 2.42 3.38
CA TYR A 60 -0.88 1.34 3.42
C TYR A 60 -1.47 1.10 2.03
N HIS A 61 -1.47 -0.17 1.61
CA HIS A 61 -2.05 -0.65 0.37
C HIS A 61 -3.08 -1.75 0.66
N PRO A 62 -4.39 -1.51 0.43
CA PRO A 62 -5.45 -2.44 0.85
C PRO A 62 -5.53 -3.73 0.03
N SER A 63 -4.98 -3.77 -1.19
CA SER A 63 -4.96 -4.99 -2.01
C SER A 63 -3.87 -4.95 -3.09
N LEU A 64 -2.68 -5.48 -2.80
CA LEU A 64 -1.61 -5.54 -3.81
C LEU A 64 -1.87 -6.73 -4.77
N GLN A 65 -2.14 -6.44 -6.05
CA GLN A 65 -2.09 -7.38 -7.18
C GLN A 65 -2.69 -8.79 -6.97
N GLY A 66 -4.03 -8.93 -6.88
CA GLY A 66 -4.69 -10.25 -6.90
C GLY A 66 -4.40 -11.19 -5.71
N LEU A 67 -3.44 -10.83 -4.86
CA LEU A 67 -3.21 -11.39 -3.55
C LEU A 67 -4.22 -10.70 -2.64
N ARG A 68 -5.10 -11.48 -2.01
CA ARG A 68 -6.09 -11.01 -1.03
C ARG A 68 -5.44 -10.56 0.28
N THR A 69 -4.33 -9.82 0.18
CA THR A 69 -3.46 -9.46 1.29
C THR A 69 -3.20 -7.97 1.20
N ALA A 70 -3.66 -7.26 2.22
CA ALA A 70 -3.32 -5.87 2.42
C ALA A 70 -1.88 -5.76 2.93
N CYS A 71 -1.15 -4.75 2.49
CA CYS A 71 0.26 -4.54 2.84
C CYS A 71 0.45 -3.15 3.46
N LEU A 72 1.38 -3.06 4.41
CA LEU A 72 1.82 -1.81 5.01
C LEU A 72 3.34 -1.71 4.85
N PHE A 73 3.80 -0.79 4.02
CA PHE A 73 5.22 -0.46 3.92
C PHE A 73 5.54 0.62 4.95
N PHE A 74 6.58 0.46 5.76
CA PHE A 74 6.96 1.46 6.76
C PHE A 74 8.48 1.66 6.80
N ASN A 75 8.90 2.73 7.49
CA ASN A 75 10.27 3.24 7.46
C ASN A 75 10.74 3.71 6.06
N ILE A 76 9.83 4.29 5.27
CA ILE A 76 10.15 4.90 4.00
C ILE A 76 10.94 6.19 4.29
N PRO A 77 12.20 6.33 3.84
CA PRO A 77 13.13 7.34 4.36
C PRO A 77 12.86 8.76 3.86
N THR A 78 12.18 8.91 2.71
CA THR A 78 11.93 10.21 2.08
C THR A 78 10.55 10.25 1.45
N GLU A 79 10.04 11.46 1.25
CA GLU A 79 8.79 11.69 0.51
C GLU A 79 8.90 11.21 -0.94
N ASP A 80 10.03 11.46 -1.61
CA ASP A 80 10.29 10.99 -2.97
C ASP A 80 10.18 9.45 -3.08
N ALA A 81 10.74 8.71 -2.12
CA ALA A 81 10.63 7.25 -2.09
C ALA A 81 9.20 6.78 -1.81
N ALA A 82 8.43 7.54 -1.02
CA ALA A 82 7.01 7.27 -0.82
C ALA A 82 6.21 7.51 -2.11
N GLN A 83 6.56 8.56 -2.85
CA GLN A 83 5.94 8.88 -4.13
C GLN A 83 6.25 7.81 -5.18
N ASP A 84 7.49 7.33 -5.27
CA ASP A 84 7.86 6.22 -6.16
C ASP A 84 7.01 4.95 -5.90
N LEU A 85 6.74 4.65 -4.62
CA LEU A 85 5.88 3.52 -4.24
C LEU A 85 4.40 3.76 -4.58
N ILE A 86 3.93 5.00 -4.43
CA ILE A 86 2.58 5.39 -4.85
C ILE A 86 2.46 5.22 -6.36
N ASP A 87 3.41 5.73 -7.14
CA ASP A 87 3.42 5.63 -8.61
C ASP A 87 3.47 4.17 -9.07
N LEU A 88 4.25 3.33 -8.39
CA LEU A 88 4.27 1.89 -8.63
C LEU A 88 2.90 1.25 -8.33
N ALA A 89 2.30 1.56 -7.19
CA ALA A 89 0.98 1.08 -6.82
C ALA A 89 -0.10 1.51 -7.83
N GLN A 90 -0.03 2.76 -8.32
CA GLN A 90 -0.90 3.29 -9.37
C GLN A 90 -0.77 2.50 -10.67
N GLN A 91 0.45 2.27 -11.15
CA GLN A 91 0.69 1.48 -12.36
C GLN A 91 0.14 0.05 -12.23
N MET A 92 0.24 -0.55 -11.04
CA MET A 92 -0.30 -1.89 -10.78
C MET A 92 -1.83 -1.94 -10.85
N VAL A 93 -2.55 -0.90 -10.42
CA VAL A 93 -4.02 -0.82 -10.54
C VAL A 93 -4.44 -0.68 -12.01
N VAL A 94 -3.76 0.16 -12.78
CA VAL A 94 -4.06 0.36 -14.21
C VAL A 94 -3.93 -0.94 -15.01
N ILE A 95 -2.91 -1.75 -14.72
CA ILE A 95 -2.74 -3.06 -15.38
C ILE A 95 -3.93 -3.99 -15.07
N VAL A 96 -4.47 -3.96 -13.85
CA VAL A 96 -5.62 -4.79 -13.47
C VAL A 96 -6.91 -4.32 -14.14
N GLU A 97 -7.17 -3.00 -14.19
CA GLU A 97 -8.33 -2.46 -14.92
C GLU A 97 -8.25 -2.76 -16.43
N SER A 98 -7.04 -2.77 -16.99
CA SER A 98 -6.80 -3.14 -18.39
C SER A 98 -7.02 -4.63 -18.65
N LEU A 99 -6.81 -5.49 -17.64
CA LEU A 99 -7.04 -6.94 -17.71
C LEU A 99 -8.51 -7.32 -17.47
N ASP A 100 -9.29 -6.48 -16.78
CA ASP A 100 -10.72 -6.69 -16.52
C ASP A 100 -11.63 -6.21 -17.67
N LEU A 101 -11.05 -5.60 -18.71
CA LEU A 101 -11.78 -5.14 -19.91
C LEU A 101 -11.90 -6.17 -21.04
N ASP A 102 -11.55 -7.43 -20.79
CA ASP A 102 -11.87 -8.55 -21.70
C ASP A 102 -13.03 -9.41 -21.16
N GLY A 103 -14.09 -8.72 -20.69
CA GLY A 103 -15.44 -9.29 -20.59
C GLY A 103 -16.06 -9.72 -21.93
N ALA A 104 -15.25 -9.78 -23.00
CA ALA A 104 -15.58 -10.32 -24.30
C ALA A 104 -14.51 -11.31 -24.81
N GLY A 105 -13.77 -12.00 -23.94
CA GLY A 105 -13.14 -13.28 -24.26
C GLY A 105 -12.36 -13.34 -25.58
N GLN A 106 -11.47 -12.39 -25.87
CA GLN A 106 -10.48 -12.56 -26.94
C GLN A 106 -9.21 -11.72 -26.69
N VAL A 107 -8.19 -12.38 -26.12
CA VAL A 107 -6.83 -11.83 -26.09
C VAL A 107 -6.24 -11.88 -27.50
N SER A 108 -6.14 -10.73 -28.17
CA SER A 108 -5.37 -10.58 -29.40
C SER A 108 -3.98 -10.04 -29.10
N TRP A 109 -2.94 -10.85 -29.37
CA TRP A 109 -1.56 -10.38 -29.39
C TRP A 109 -1.28 -9.74 -30.75
N ILE A 110 -0.97 -8.45 -30.77
CA ILE A 110 -0.42 -7.80 -31.97
C ILE A 110 1.09 -8.09 -31.95
N ALA A 111 1.53 -8.88 -32.94
CA ALA A 111 2.93 -9.13 -33.25
C ALA A 111 3.56 -7.98 -34.03
#